data_AF-A0A7V0MIW9-F1
#
_entry.id   AF-A0A7V0MIW9-F1
#
_cell.length_a   1.000
_cell.length_b   1.000
_cell.length_c   1.000
_cell.angle_alpha   90.00
_cell.angle_beta   90.00
_cell.angle_gamma   90.00
#
_symmetry.space_group_name_H-M   'P 1'
#
loop_
_entity.id
_entity.type
_entity.pdbx_description
1 polymer ?
#
loop_
_entity_poly.entity_id
_entity_poly.type
_entity_poly.pdbx_seq_one_letter_code
_entity_poly.pdbx_strand_id
1 'polypeptide(L)'
;KTEWPLIKAKLRKIYYAPNSLEAKAQAQMFIEEYREVYPALVKCLQKDFDACIAYMNYPPIRWKHIRTTNIIERSFKEVKRRVKVMEQFPTEESCLPVWGTQTGIRILFTLLRAQNEIWEGSSAISLAGKPIKGF
;
A
#
# COMPACT_ATOMS: atom_id res chain seq x y z
N LYS A 1 -27.14 10.65 -7.62
CA LYS A 1 -25.73 10.20 -7.84
C LYS A 1 -24.72 11.36 -7.88
N THR A 2 -25.15 12.62 -7.72
CA THR A 2 -24.36 13.84 -7.95
C THR A 2 -23.49 14.26 -6.77
N GLU A 3 -23.73 13.75 -5.56
CA GLU A 3 -23.04 14.17 -4.32
C GLU A 3 -21.74 13.40 -4.02
N TRP A 4 -21.56 12.24 -4.66
CA TRP A 4 -20.39 11.38 -4.44
C TRP A 4 -19.02 12.06 -4.69
N PRO A 5 -18.86 12.93 -5.72
CA PRO A 5 -17.61 13.67 -5.92
C PRO A 5 -17.28 14.59 -4.73
N LEU A 6 -18.28 15.19 -4.10
CA LEU A 6 -18.12 16.09 -2.95
C LEU A 6 -17.68 15.30 -1.70
N ILE A 7 -18.33 14.17 -1.44
CA ILE A 7 -17.97 13.25 -0.35
C ILE A 7 -16.53 12.76 -0.53
N LYS A 8 -16.16 12.35 -1.75
CA LYS A 8 -14.79 11.92 -2.07
C LYS A 8 -13.78 13.04 -1.86
N ALA A 9 -14.11 14.29 -2.20
CA ALA A 9 -13.24 15.43 -1.95
C ALA A 9 -13.04 15.68 -0.44
N LYS A 10 -14.10 15.59 0.37
CA LYS A 10 -14.01 15.70 1.84
C LYS A 10 -13.15 14.58 2.44
N LEU A 11 -13.36 13.33 2.02
CA LEU A 11 -12.54 12.19 2.46
C LEU A 11 -11.06 12.36 2.08
N ARG A 12 -10.77 12.89 0.89
CA ARG A 12 -9.39 13.22 0.51
C ARG A 12 -8.79 14.32 1.40
N LYS A 13 -9.55 15.34 1.77
CA LYS A 13 -9.06 16.37 2.70
C LYS A 13 -8.65 15.78 4.06
N ILE A 14 -9.47 14.88 4.60
CA ILE A 14 -9.17 14.15 5.85
C ILE A 14 -7.87 13.35 5.70
N TYR A 15 -7.74 12.57 4.63
CA TYR A 15 -6.60 11.67 4.44
C TYR A 15 -5.29 12.41 4.13
N TYR A 16 -5.33 13.57 3.47
CA TYR A 16 -4.16 14.35 3.07
C TYR A 16 -3.87 15.53 4.01
N ALA A 17 -4.46 15.55 5.21
CA ALA A 17 -4.22 16.58 6.20
C ALA A 17 -2.74 16.64 6.63
N PRO A 18 -2.22 17.84 6.99
CA PRO A 18 -0.81 18.02 7.34
C PRO A 18 -0.48 17.54 8.76
N ASN A 19 -1.47 17.32 9.62
CA ASN A 19 -1.27 16.89 11.00
C ASN A 19 -2.36 15.92 11.46
N SER A 20 -2.02 15.03 12.41
CA SER A 20 -2.95 14.06 12.99
C SER A 20 -4.13 14.72 13.70
N LEU A 21 -3.88 15.84 14.38
CA LEU A 21 -4.91 16.57 15.12
C LEU A 21 -5.95 17.20 14.17
N GLU A 22 -5.49 17.75 13.05
CA GLU A 22 -6.36 18.33 12.02
C GLU A 22 -7.15 17.24 11.29
N ALA A 23 -6.49 16.10 10.99
CA ALA A 23 -7.17 14.94 10.40
C ALA A 23 -8.32 14.45 11.30
N LYS A 24 -8.08 14.35 12.62
CA LYS A 24 -9.08 13.98 13.63
C LYS A 24 -10.24 14.97 13.69
N ALA A 25 -9.94 16.27 13.71
CA ALA A 25 -10.97 17.31 13.73
C ALA A 25 -11.87 17.25 12.47
N GLN A 26 -11.27 17.12 11.29
CA GLN A 26 -11.99 17.01 10.02
C GLN A 26 -12.83 15.72 9.94
N ALA A 27 -12.31 14.61 10.46
CA ALA A 27 -13.06 13.36 10.53
C ALA A 27 -14.26 13.47 11.45
N GLN A 28 -14.13 14.15 12.59
CA GLN A 28 -15.25 14.38 13.50
C GLN A 28 -16.36 15.21 12.85
N MET A 29 -15.99 16.29 12.16
CA MET A 29 -16.96 17.09 11.39
C MET A 29 -17.67 16.26 10.31
N PHE A 30 -16.93 15.40 9.62
CA PHE A 30 -17.50 14.51 8.61
C PHE A 30 -18.44 13.45 9.21
N ILE A 31 -18.11 12.91 10.38
CA ILE A 31 -18.98 11.98 11.11
C ILE A 31 -20.29 12.68 11.47
N GLU A 32 -20.24 13.88 12.05
CA GLU A 32 -21.44 14.62 12.45
C GLU A 32 -22.37 14.89 11.26
N GLU A 33 -21.81 15.28 10.12
CA GLU A 33 -22.56 15.64 8.92
C GLU A 33 -23.20 14.43 8.21
N TYR A 34 -22.49 13.30 8.14
CA TYR A 34 -22.92 12.14 7.34
C TYR A 34 -23.44 10.96 8.15
N ARG A 35 -23.51 11.05 9.48
CA ARG A 35 -24.00 9.97 10.34
C ARG A 35 -25.42 9.54 10.02
N GLU A 36 -26.31 10.49 9.75
CA GLU A 36 -27.72 10.22 9.46
C GLU A 36 -27.93 9.80 8.00
N VAL A 37 -27.17 10.39 7.07
CA VAL A 37 -27.33 10.15 5.63
C VAL A 37 -26.68 8.82 5.20
N TYR A 38 -25.47 8.53 5.70
CA TYR A 38 -24.67 7.38 5.29
C TYR A 38 -24.01 6.68 6.49
N PRO A 39 -24.77 6.00 7.35
CA PRO A 39 -24.25 5.36 8.55
C PRO A 39 -23.21 4.26 8.26
N ALA A 40 -23.35 3.54 7.14
CA ALA A 40 -22.38 2.52 6.74
C ALA A 40 -21.01 3.12 6.37
N LEU A 41 -20.99 4.27 5.70
CA LEU A 41 -19.76 4.98 5.33
C LEU A 41 -19.02 5.46 6.58
N VAL A 42 -19.77 6.06 7.51
CA VAL A 42 -19.24 6.55 8.79
C VAL A 42 -18.67 5.41 9.63
N LYS A 43 -19.35 4.25 9.67
CA LYS A 43 -18.86 3.07 10.38
C LYS A 43 -17.54 2.54 9.79
N CYS A 44 -17.42 2.46 8.47
CA CYS A 44 -16.17 2.08 7.81
C CYS A 44 -15.06 3.07 8.10
N LEU A 45 -15.35 4.37 8.02
CA LEU A 45 -14.38 5.41 8.32
C LEU A 45 -13.87 5.25 9.76
N GLN A 46 -14.75 5.20 10.75
CA GLN A 46 -14.38 5.08 12.17
C GLN A 46 -13.53 3.85 12.47
N LYS A 47 -13.84 2.70 11.85
CA LYS A 47 -13.10 1.46 12.08
C LYS A 47 -11.65 1.55 11.57
N ASP A 48 -11.46 2.08 10.38
CA ASP A 48 -10.17 2.06 9.69
C ASP A 48 -9.37 3.36 9.88
N PHE A 49 -9.95 4.37 10.51
CA PHE A 49 -9.39 5.72 10.64
C PHE A 49 -8.03 5.75 11.36
N ASP A 50 -7.93 5.07 12.50
CA ASP A 50 -6.68 5.06 13.29
C ASP A 50 -5.52 4.41 12.52
N ALA A 51 -5.81 3.33 11.79
CA ALA A 51 -4.86 2.69 10.89
C ALA A 51 -4.47 3.63 9.72
N CYS A 52 -5.42 4.39 9.19
CA CYS A 52 -5.18 5.33 8.10
C CYS A 52 -4.31 6.53 8.51
N ILE A 53 -4.30 6.93 9.78
CA ILE A 53 -3.51 8.08 10.27
C ILE A 53 -2.15 7.67 10.81
N ALA A 54 -1.92 6.39 11.11
CA ALA A 54 -0.66 5.90 11.68
C ALA A 54 0.60 6.33 10.91
N TYR A 55 0.50 6.57 9.60
CA TYR A 55 1.63 7.05 8.79
C TYR A 55 2.09 8.47 9.13
N MET A 56 1.22 9.30 9.72
CA MET A 56 1.53 10.69 10.09
C MET A 56 2.55 10.80 11.22
N ASN A 57 2.77 9.70 11.97
CA ASN A 57 3.81 9.62 13.00
C ASN A 57 5.23 9.57 12.41
N TYR A 58 5.37 9.31 11.10
CA TYR A 58 6.66 9.29 10.41
C TYR A 58 6.98 10.67 9.80
N PRO A 59 8.25 10.96 9.46
CA PRO A 59 8.63 12.18 8.76
C PRO A 59 7.89 12.35 7.43
N PRO A 60 7.52 13.59 7.04
CA PRO A 60 6.67 13.87 5.87
C PRO A 60 7.26 13.41 4.53
N ILE A 61 8.59 13.35 4.43
CA ILE A 61 9.32 12.78 3.29
C ILE A 61 8.89 11.34 2.97
N ARG A 62 8.56 10.54 4.00
CA ARG A 62 8.15 9.13 3.82
C ARG A 62 6.67 8.97 3.52
N TRP A 63 5.84 9.99 3.73
CA TRP A 63 4.38 9.88 3.54
C TRP A 63 3.98 9.54 2.11
N LYS A 64 4.70 10.04 1.10
CA LYS A 64 4.41 9.70 -0.30
C LYS A 64 4.59 8.20 -0.56
N HIS A 65 5.61 7.59 0.03
CA HIS A 65 5.88 6.17 -0.13
C HIS A 65 4.89 5.30 0.65
N ILE A 66 4.63 5.65 1.92
CA ILE A 66 3.74 4.88 2.80
C ILE A 66 2.28 4.90 2.32
N ARG A 67 1.81 6.03 1.78
CA ARG A 67 0.43 6.14 1.27
C ARG A 67 0.17 5.37 -0.02
N THR A 68 1.21 4.99 -0.75
CA THR A 68 1.05 4.30 -2.04
C THR A 68 1.27 2.81 -1.87
N THR A 69 0.32 2.01 -2.33
CA THR A 69 0.41 0.53 -2.40
C THR A 69 1.29 0.05 -3.56
N ASN A 70 1.88 0.96 -4.35
CA ASN A 70 2.70 0.67 -5.53
C ASN A 70 3.77 -0.40 -5.30
N ILE A 71 4.45 -0.40 -4.16
CA ILE A 71 5.51 -1.38 -3.83
C ILE A 71 4.92 -2.78 -3.67
N ILE A 72 3.80 -2.87 -2.93
CA ILE A 72 3.12 -4.13 -2.63
C ILE A 72 2.44 -4.67 -3.90
N GLU A 73 1.79 -3.80 -4.67
CA GLU A 73 1.16 -4.15 -5.95
C GLU A 73 2.17 -4.65 -6.97
N ARG A 74 3.33 -4.00 -7.07
CA ARG A 74 4.43 -4.44 -7.94
C ARG A 74 4.92 -5.84 -7.54
N SER A 75 5.03 -6.09 -6.25
CA SER A 75 5.42 -7.41 -5.71
C SER A 75 4.37 -8.48 -6.04
N PHE A 76 3.10 -8.20 -5.78
CA PHE A 76 2.00 -9.13 -6.12
C PHE A 76 1.87 -9.37 -7.62
N LYS A 77 2.14 -8.37 -8.45
CA LYS A 77 2.12 -8.53 -9.92
C LYS A 77 3.17 -9.54 -10.38
N GLU A 78 4.35 -9.50 -9.78
CA GLU A 78 5.42 -10.46 -10.08
C GLU A 78 5.06 -11.87 -9.60
N VAL A 79 4.47 -12.00 -8.41
CA VAL A 79 3.92 -13.29 -7.91
C VAL A 79 2.90 -13.85 -8.90
N LYS A 80 1.89 -13.05 -9.27
CA LYS A 80 0.85 -13.47 -10.23
C LYS A 80 1.44 -13.88 -11.58
N ARG A 81 2.46 -13.17 -12.08
CA ARG A 81 3.14 -13.51 -13.34
C ARG A 81 3.77 -14.90 -13.27
N ARG A 82 4.44 -15.21 -12.17
CA ARG A 82 5.13 -16.51 -11.97
C ARG A 82 4.15 -17.65 -11.73
N VAL A 83 3.08 -17.39 -10.98
CA VAL A 83 2.01 -18.37 -10.71
C VAL A 83 1.19 -18.67 -11.96
N LYS A 84 0.94 -17.68 -12.83
CA LYS A 84 0.14 -17.88 -14.05
C LYS A 84 0.72 -18.94 -15.00
N VAL A 85 2.04 -19.12 -15.01
CA VAL A 85 2.72 -20.14 -15.84
C VAL A 85 2.62 -21.54 -15.21
N MET A 86 2.33 -21.62 -13.90
CA MET A 86 2.17 -22.87 -13.17
C MET A 86 0.68 -23.23 -13.16
N GLU A 87 0.21 -23.92 -14.20
CA GLU A 87 -1.22 -24.21 -14.42
C GLU A 87 -1.86 -25.12 -13.35
N GLN A 88 -1.07 -25.94 -12.64
CA GLN A 88 -1.54 -26.79 -11.55
C GLN A 88 -0.53 -26.84 -10.40
N PHE A 89 -1.07 -26.73 -9.18
CA PHE A 89 -0.35 -27.06 -7.95
C PHE A 89 -0.77 -28.46 -7.51
N PRO A 90 0.06 -29.50 -7.70
CA PRO A 90 -0.34 -30.88 -7.46
C PRO A 90 -0.54 -31.22 -5.97
N THR A 91 -0.07 -30.39 -5.03
CA THR A 91 -0.18 -30.63 -3.57
C THR A 91 -0.11 -29.32 -2.79
N GLU A 92 -0.80 -29.19 -1.65
CA GLU A 92 -0.74 -28.00 -0.78
C GLU A 92 0.70 -27.67 -0.33
N GLU A 93 1.55 -28.69 -0.16
CA GLU A 93 2.98 -28.54 0.15
C GLU A 93 3.80 -27.87 -0.97
N SER A 94 3.31 -27.84 -2.20
CA SER A 94 3.97 -27.11 -3.30
C SER A 94 3.79 -25.60 -3.20
N CYS A 95 2.76 -25.15 -2.49
CA CYS A 95 2.44 -23.75 -2.23
C CYS A 95 3.09 -23.22 -0.94
N LEU A 96 3.40 -24.12 0.01
CA LEU A 96 3.96 -23.77 1.31
C LEU A 96 5.50 -23.83 1.28
N PRO A 97 6.19 -22.97 2.06
CA PRO A 97 7.63 -23.07 2.25
C PRO A 97 7.92 -24.25 3.20
N VAL A 98 7.78 -25.47 2.71
CA VAL A 98 8.27 -26.65 3.42
C VAL A 98 9.78 -26.73 3.13
N TRP A 99 10.58 -26.73 4.19
CA TRP A 99 12.04 -26.86 4.12
C TRP A 99 12.41 -28.22 3.49
N GLY A 100 12.47 -28.31 2.17
CA GLY A 100 12.84 -29.55 1.47
C GLY A 100 12.34 -29.72 0.04
N THR A 101 11.30 -29.02 -0.42
CA THR A 101 10.81 -29.13 -1.81
C THR A 101 11.30 -27.96 -2.67
N GLN A 102 12.02 -28.27 -3.75
CA GLN A 102 12.76 -27.30 -4.58
C GLN A 102 11.86 -26.31 -5.36
N THR A 103 10.54 -26.53 -5.38
CA THR A 103 9.60 -25.80 -6.23
C THR A 103 9.03 -24.54 -5.56
N GLY A 104 8.63 -24.62 -4.28
CA GLY A 104 8.07 -23.47 -3.53
C GLY A 104 9.11 -22.40 -3.17
N ILE A 105 10.33 -22.85 -2.83
CA ILE A 105 11.46 -21.97 -2.49
C ILE A 105 11.85 -21.09 -3.67
N ARG A 106 11.72 -21.55 -4.93
CA ARG A 106 12.12 -20.77 -6.11
C ARG A 106 11.31 -19.50 -6.26
N ILE A 107 9.99 -19.52 -6.06
CA ILE A 107 9.14 -18.33 -6.26
C ILE A 107 9.46 -17.29 -5.19
N LEU A 108 9.48 -17.68 -3.91
CA LEU A 108 9.78 -16.77 -2.82
C LEU A 108 11.22 -16.26 -2.88
N PHE A 109 12.21 -17.14 -3.07
CA PHE A 109 13.63 -16.77 -3.15
C PHE A 109 13.93 -15.88 -4.36
N THR A 110 13.30 -16.12 -5.52
CA THR A 110 13.47 -15.23 -6.68
C THR A 110 12.79 -13.88 -6.51
N LEU A 111 11.63 -13.81 -5.85
CA LEU A 111 10.99 -12.55 -5.51
C LEU A 111 11.84 -11.75 -4.52
N LEU A 112 12.33 -12.41 -3.48
CA LEU A 112 13.11 -11.78 -2.42
C LEU A 112 14.48 -11.33 -2.93
N ARG A 113 15.15 -12.12 -3.77
CA ARG A 113 16.41 -11.75 -4.43
C ARG A 113 16.23 -10.64 -5.46
N ALA A 114 15.21 -10.70 -6.31
CA ALA A 114 14.91 -9.63 -7.27
C ALA A 114 14.56 -8.31 -6.55
N GLN A 115 13.85 -8.40 -5.43
CA GLN A 115 13.55 -7.23 -4.62
C GLN A 115 14.83 -6.70 -3.97
N ASN A 116 15.68 -7.58 -3.41
CA ASN A 116 16.97 -7.21 -2.81
C ASN A 116 17.90 -6.54 -3.83
N GLU A 117 17.97 -7.02 -5.07
CA GLU A 117 18.74 -6.39 -6.16
C GLU A 117 18.18 -5.01 -6.55
N ILE A 118 16.86 -4.81 -6.49
CA ILE A 118 16.26 -3.47 -6.69
C ILE A 118 16.63 -2.54 -5.53
N TRP A 119 16.65 -3.03 -4.29
CA TRP A 119 17.04 -2.25 -3.11
C TRP A 119 18.54 -1.93 -3.09
N GLU A 120 19.42 -2.89 -3.40
CA GLU A 120 20.86 -2.70 -3.52
C GLU A 120 21.21 -1.81 -4.72
N GLY A 121 20.54 -2.01 -5.86
CA GLY A 121 20.66 -1.15 -7.03
C GLY A 121 20.20 0.28 -6.76
N SER A 122 19.16 0.47 -5.93
CA SER A 122 18.71 1.82 -5.52
C SER A 122 19.64 2.48 -4.50
N SER A 123 20.37 1.69 -3.71
CA SER A 123 21.38 2.17 -2.75
C SER A 123 22.70 2.54 -3.46
N ALA A 124 23.06 1.77 -4.49
CA ALA A 124 24.26 1.96 -5.31
C ALA A 124 24.17 3.16 -6.27
N ILE A 125 22.96 3.67 -6.56
CA ILE A 125 22.76 4.89 -7.35
C ILE A 125 23.08 6.17 -6.54
N SER A 126 23.28 6.08 -5.22
CA SER A 126 23.68 7.25 -4.42
C SER A 126 25.19 7.57 -4.43
N LEU A 127 26.04 6.70 -5.00
CA LEU A 127 27.50 6.92 -5.07
C LEU A 127 28.07 7.07 -6.48
N ALA A 128 27.24 6.99 -7.52
CA ALA A 128 27.66 7.25 -8.90
C ALA A 128 26.81 8.39 -9.48
N GLY A 129 27.31 9.62 -9.32
CA GLY A 129 26.70 10.80 -9.90
C GLY A 129 26.56 10.68 -11.43
N LYS A 130 25.32 10.74 -11.92
CA LYS A 130 24.93 11.43 -13.16
C LYS A 130 23.40 11.53 -13.28
N PRO A 131 22.88 12.58 -13.93
CA PRO A 131 21.54 13.10 -13.72
C PRO A 131 20.52 12.36 -14.61
N ILE A 132 19.40 11.94 -14.04
CA ILE A 132 18.25 11.51 -14.83
C ILE A 132 17.40 12.75 -15.09
N LYS A 133 17.51 13.25 -16.33
CA LYS A 133 16.64 14.25 -16.94
C LYS A 133 15.19 13.74 -16.97
N GLY A 134 14.26 14.67 -16.80
CA GLY A 134 12.91 14.58 -17.37
C GLY A 134 11.82 14.22 -16.38
N PHE A 135 11.01 15.25 -16.09
CA PHE A 135 9.60 15.29 -15.70
C PHE A 135 8.78 13.99 -15.80
#